data_AF-A0A7C4EPH1-F1
#
_entry.id   AF-A0A7C4EPH1-F1
#
_cell.length_a   1.000
_cell.length_b   1.000
_cell.length_c   1.000
_cell.angle_alpha   90.00
_cell.angle_beta   90.00
_cell.angle_gamma   90.00
#
_symmetry.space_group_name_H-M   'P 1'
#
loop_
_entity.id
_entity.type
_entity.pdbx_description
1 polymer ?
#
loop_
_entity_poly.entity_id
_entity_poly.type
_entity_poly.pdbx_seq_one_letter_code
_entity_poly.pdbx_strand_id
1 'polypeptide(L)'
;MKKIVILKCTMISDQNLCPGDAKCLVAFSRKEGEFERYKNDDAAIVGIMNCGGCEGNKTRVICSLALLKMHLSALKENVDAVHIGTCIMKFCSRKDDIVAAVKEKAGVEVIEGSHPYAPPAVFGS
;
A
#
# COMPACT_ATOMS: atom_id res chain seq x y z
N MET A 1 -5.37 -13.78 12.60
CA MET A 1 -5.57 -12.58 11.78
C MET A 1 -4.26 -12.13 11.16
N LYS A 2 -4.17 -12.06 9.83
CA LYS A 2 -3.08 -11.44 9.07
C LYS A 2 -3.18 -9.91 9.17
N LYS A 3 -2.11 -9.23 9.54
CA LYS A 3 -2.04 -7.78 9.67
C LYS A 3 -1.28 -7.20 8.49
N ILE A 4 -1.97 -6.42 7.66
CA ILE A 4 -1.39 -5.90 6.42
C ILE A 4 -1.31 -4.38 6.44
N VAL A 5 -0.31 -3.85 5.75
CA VAL A 5 -0.11 -2.42 5.55
C VAL A 5 -0.18 -2.10 4.07
N ILE A 6 -0.74 -0.95 3.70
CA ILE A 6 -0.76 -0.46 2.32
C ILE A 6 0.15 0.76 2.19
N LEU A 7 1.09 0.72 1.26
CA LEU A 7 1.82 1.90 0.80
C LEU A 7 1.05 2.59 -0.32
N LYS A 8 0.81 3.90 -0.17
CA LYS A 8 0.16 4.74 -1.18
C LYS A 8 1.10 5.83 -1.69
N CYS A 9 0.85 6.29 -2.92
CA CYS A 9 1.57 7.39 -3.52
C CYS A 9 1.13 8.73 -2.91
N THR A 10 2.07 9.48 -2.33
CA THR A 10 1.84 10.81 -1.75
C THR A 10 1.23 11.78 -2.77
N MET A 11 1.77 11.83 -3.99
CA MET A 11 1.32 12.81 -5.00
C MET A 11 -0.14 12.59 -5.41
N ILE A 12 -0.57 11.34 -5.50
CA ILE A 12 -1.94 10.99 -5.88
C ILE A 12 -2.91 11.18 -4.71
N SER A 13 -2.52 10.78 -3.49
CA SER A 13 -3.39 10.91 -2.32
C SER A 13 -3.63 12.37 -1.94
N ASP A 14 -2.58 13.19 -1.94
CA ASP A 14 -2.64 14.54 -1.40
C ASP A 14 -3.38 15.49 -2.35
N GLN A 15 -3.52 15.10 -3.62
CA GLN A 15 -4.34 15.79 -4.63
C GLN A 15 -5.79 15.28 -4.70
N ASN A 16 -6.22 14.44 -3.75
CA ASN A 16 -7.55 13.85 -3.71
C ASN A 16 -7.90 13.01 -4.98
N LEU A 17 -6.89 12.46 -5.66
CA LEU A 17 -7.08 11.60 -6.85
C LEU A 17 -7.27 10.12 -6.48
N CYS A 18 -6.90 9.77 -5.25
CA CYS A 18 -7.17 8.46 -4.66
C CYS A 18 -7.65 8.63 -3.22
N PRO A 19 -8.96 8.45 -2.96
CA PRO A 19 -9.50 8.59 -1.61
C PRO A 19 -9.09 7.40 -0.71
N GLY A 20 -8.63 6.29 -1.32
CA GLY A 20 -8.09 5.13 -0.62
C GLY A 20 -9.17 4.26 0.00
N ASP A 21 -10.05 4.86 0.81
CA ASP A 21 -11.25 4.25 1.39
C ASP A 21 -12.17 3.62 0.32
N ALA A 22 -12.57 4.37 -0.70
CA ALA A 22 -13.49 3.91 -1.74
C ALA A 22 -12.86 2.91 -2.72
N LYS A 23 -11.55 2.67 -2.65
CA LYS A 23 -10.83 1.75 -3.56
C LYS A 23 -10.12 0.63 -2.81
N CYS A 24 -9.09 0.94 -2.02
CA CYS A 24 -8.34 -0.05 -1.25
C CYS A 24 -9.20 -0.74 -0.19
N LEU A 25 -9.96 0.00 0.63
CA LEU A 25 -10.76 -0.62 1.69
C LEU A 25 -11.95 -1.41 1.13
N VAL A 26 -12.61 -0.89 0.10
CA VAL A 26 -13.68 -1.62 -0.62
C VAL A 26 -13.14 -2.91 -1.25
N ALA A 27 -12.02 -2.84 -1.99
CA ALA A 27 -11.42 -4.03 -2.58
C ALA A 27 -10.98 -5.04 -1.51
N PHE A 28 -10.47 -4.57 -0.37
CA PHE A 28 -10.11 -5.45 0.74
C PHE A 28 -11.33 -6.14 1.37
N SER A 29 -12.43 -5.40 1.56
CA SER A 29 -13.69 -5.93 2.07
C SER A 29 -14.29 -6.97 1.12
N ARG A 30 -14.20 -6.74 -0.19
CA ARG A 30 -14.70 -7.66 -1.23
C ARG A 30 -13.69 -8.74 -1.61
N LYS A 31 -12.47 -8.70 -1.07
CA LYS A 31 -11.36 -9.58 -1.43
C LYS A 31 -11.11 -9.59 -2.95
N GLU A 32 -10.92 -8.41 -3.55
CA GLU A 32 -10.69 -8.22 -4.99
C GLU A 32 -9.24 -7.78 -5.28
N GLY A 33 -8.74 -8.12 -6.48
CA GLY A 33 -7.37 -7.79 -6.90
C GLY A 33 -6.34 -8.55 -6.06
N GLU A 34 -5.29 -7.86 -5.59
CA GLU A 34 -4.24 -8.50 -4.78
C GLU A 34 -4.75 -8.95 -3.40
N PHE A 35 -5.96 -8.55 -3.00
CA PHE A 35 -6.58 -9.01 -1.75
C PHE A 35 -7.30 -10.35 -1.88
N GLU A 36 -7.45 -10.92 -3.09
CA GLU A 36 -8.03 -12.25 -3.30
C GLU A 36 -7.32 -13.36 -2.53
N ARG A 37 -6.00 -13.20 -2.32
CA ARG A 37 -5.19 -14.11 -1.51
C ARG A 37 -5.71 -14.27 -0.08
N TYR A 38 -6.46 -13.30 0.44
CA TYR A 38 -7.03 -13.34 1.79
C TYR A 38 -8.48 -13.83 1.83
N LYS A 39 -8.98 -14.50 0.78
CA LYS A 39 -10.36 -15.05 0.76
C LYS A 39 -10.61 -16.07 1.87
N ASN A 40 -9.58 -16.84 2.23
CA ASN A 40 -9.65 -17.91 3.25
C ASN A 40 -8.94 -17.55 4.55
N ASP A 41 -8.40 -16.32 4.64
CA ASP A 41 -7.67 -15.85 5.81
C ASP A 41 -8.43 -14.71 6.48
N ASP A 42 -8.51 -14.75 7.81
CA ASP A 42 -8.87 -13.57 8.58
C ASP A 42 -7.73 -12.56 8.48
N ALA A 43 -8.00 -11.38 7.93
CA ALA A 43 -7.01 -10.33 7.68
C ALA A 43 -7.58 -8.95 8.05
N ALA A 44 -6.71 -8.05 8.48
CA ALA A 44 -7.03 -6.66 8.76
C ALA A 44 -5.96 -5.71 8.21
N ILE A 45 -6.39 -4.57 7.68
CA ILE A 45 -5.50 -3.46 7.35
C ILE A 45 -5.19 -2.69 8.64
N VAL A 46 -3.92 -2.67 9.04
CA VAL A 46 -3.46 -1.98 10.27
C VAL A 46 -2.75 -0.65 9.99
N GLY A 47 -2.61 -0.28 8.72
CA GLY A 47 -2.03 1.01 8.35
C GLY A 47 -2.07 1.29 6.85
N ILE A 48 -2.19 2.58 6.50
CA ILE A 48 -2.02 3.08 5.15
C ILE A 48 -0.98 4.20 5.20
N MET A 49 0.19 3.95 4.63
CA MET A 49 1.36 4.84 4.72
C MET A 49 1.74 5.45 3.39
N ASN A 50 2.24 6.67 3.43
CA ASN A 50 2.72 7.39 2.25
C ASN A 50 4.10 6.89 1.82
N CYS A 51 4.37 6.86 0.50
CA CYS A 51 5.69 6.54 -0.05
C CYS A 51 6.77 7.60 0.22
N GLY A 52 6.36 8.79 0.72
CA GLY A 52 7.28 9.87 1.08
C GLY A 52 7.60 10.86 -0.04
N GLY A 53 6.80 10.87 -1.12
CA GLY A 53 7.00 11.73 -2.28
C GLY A 53 8.03 11.18 -3.29
N CYS A 54 8.27 11.95 -4.34
CA CYS A 54 9.13 11.53 -5.46
C CYS A 54 10.63 11.60 -5.10
N GLU A 55 11.00 12.60 -4.28
CA GLU A 55 12.41 12.93 -4.04
C GLU A 55 12.91 12.18 -2.82
N GLY A 56 13.98 11.40 -2.98
CA GLY A 56 14.46 10.51 -1.92
C GLY A 56 13.49 9.37 -1.58
N ASN A 57 12.62 8.99 -2.54
CA ASN A 57 11.60 7.95 -2.40
C ASN A 57 12.12 6.65 -1.77
N LYS A 58 13.32 6.17 -2.15
CA LYS A 58 13.96 4.97 -1.56
C LYS A 58 14.15 5.08 -0.05
N THR A 59 14.55 6.24 0.44
CA THR A 59 14.84 6.46 1.86
C THR A 59 13.57 6.82 2.62
N ARG A 60 12.76 7.73 2.07
CA ARG A 60 11.57 8.25 2.74
C ARG A 60 10.48 7.19 2.90
N VAL A 61 10.33 6.24 1.97
CA VAL A 61 9.41 5.12 2.14
C VAL A 61 9.79 4.26 3.35
N ILE A 62 11.08 4.06 3.59
CA ILE A 62 11.56 3.29 4.74
C ILE A 62 11.34 4.05 6.04
N CYS A 63 11.61 5.37 6.06
CA CYS A 63 11.29 6.20 7.23
C CYS A 63 9.78 6.17 7.56
N SER A 64 8.92 6.22 6.54
CA SER A 64 7.47 6.13 6.67
C SER A 64 7.03 4.80 7.32
N LEU A 65 7.55 3.68 6.81
CA LEU A 65 7.28 2.36 7.38
C LEU A 65 7.87 2.19 8.80
N ALA A 66 9.06 2.74 9.06
CA ALA A 66 9.69 2.70 10.38
C ALA A 66 8.86 3.45 11.43
N LEU A 67 8.29 4.61 11.06
CA LEU A 67 7.38 5.35 11.94
C LEU A 67 6.13 4.53 12.25
N LEU A 68 5.50 3.90 11.24
CA LEU A 68 4.35 3.03 11.48
C LEU A 68 4.71 1.87 12.42
N LYS A 69 5.85 1.20 12.18
CA LYS A 69 6.33 0.10 13.02
C LYS A 69 6.46 0.55 14.47
N MET A 70 7.01 1.73 14.73
CA MET A 70 7.15 2.27 16.08
C MET A 70 5.78 2.37 16.79
N HIS A 71 4.77 2.92 16.12
CA HIS A 71 3.42 3.03 16.68
C HIS A 71 2.75 1.68 16.89
N LEU A 72 2.83 0.77 15.91
CA LEU A 72 2.28 -0.58 16.05
C LEU A 72 2.96 -1.36 17.19
N SER A 73 4.29 -1.24 17.32
CA SER A 73 5.05 -1.90 18.39
C SER A 73 4.62 -1.41 19.77
N ALA A 74 4.34 -0.11 19.93
CA ALA A 74 3.81 0.45 21.18
C ALA A 74 2.45 -0.14 21.57
N LEU A 75 1.66 -0.57 20.58
CA LEU A 75 0.36 -1.24 20.77
C LEU A 75 0.49 -2.76 20.84
N LYS A 76 1.71 -3.32 20.83
CA LYS A 76 1.98 -4.78 20.74
C LYS A 76 1.41 -5.43 19.48
N GLU A 77 1.34 -4.65 18.40
CA GLU A 77 0.87 -5.04 17.08
C GLU A 77 2.05 -5.35 16.14
N ASN A 78 1.84 -6.25 15.18
CA ASN A 78 2.83 -6.65 14.16
C ASN A 78 2.27 -6.47 12.74
N VAL A 79 3.14 -6.57 11.74
CA VAL A 79 2.77 -6.56 10.32
C VAL A 79 3.26 -7.86 9.68
N ASP A 80 2.40 -8.51 8.92
CA ASP A 80 2.70 -9.76 8.19
C ASP A 80 3.03 -9.49 6.71
N ALA A 81 2.45 -8.44 6.13
CA ALA A 81 2.69 -8.08 4.73
C ALA A 81 2.53 -6.58 4.44
N VAL A 82 3.29 -6.10 3.46
CA VAL A 82 3.19 -4.74 2.91
C VAL A 82 2.72 -4.82 1.47
N HIS A 83 1.54 -4.28 1.19
CA HIS A 83 1.05 -4.04 -0.17
C HIS A 83 1.58 -2.71 -0.70
N ILE A 84 2.30 -2.75 -1.82
CA ILE A 84 2.64 -1.56 -2.60
C ILE A 84 1.43 -1.22 -3.46
N GLY A 85 0.71 -0.16 -3.11
CA GLY A 85 -0.61 0.12 -3.67
C GLY A 85 -0.59 0.32 -5.19
N THR A 86 -1.72 0.00 -5.83
CA THR A 86 -1.93 0.11 -7.28
C THR A 86 -1.55 1.49 -7.84
N CYS A 87 -1.75 2.56 -7.05
CA CYS A 87 -1.34 3.91 -7.41
C CYS A 87 0.18 4.05 -7.65
N ILE A 88 1.02 3.37 -6.87
CA ILE A 88 2.47 3.33 -7.08
C ILE A 88 2.79 2.41 -8.26
N MET A 89 2.21 1.20 -8.27
CA MET A 89 2.54 0.18 -9.27
C MET A 89 2.21 0.60 -10.71
N LYS A 90 1.12 1.35 -10.91
CA LYS A 90 0.67 1.80 -12.23
C LYS A 90 1.22 3.16 -12.66
N PHE A 91 1.43 4.10 -11.73
CA PHE A 91 1.67 5.51 -12.09
C PHE A 91 3.00 6.08 -11.61
N CYS A 92 3.77 5.37 -10.77
CA CYS A 92 5.06 5.87 -10.30
C CYS A 92 6.19 5.47 -11.25
N SER A 93 6.90 6.47 -11.80
CA SER A 93 8.11 6.24 -12.60
C SER A 93 9.28 5.68 -11.78
N ARG A 94 9.23 5.80 -10.45
CA ARG A 94 10.24 5.28 -9.52
C ARG A 94 9.75 4.07 -8.72
N LYS A 95 8.79 3.30 -9.25
CA LYS A 95 8.22 2.16 -8.53
C LYS A 95 9.28 1.11 -8.18
N ASP A 96 10.20 0.81 -9.10
CA ASP A 96 11.19 -0.26 -8.92
C ASP A 96 12.16 0.07 -7.77
N ASP A 97 12.53 1.34 -7.67
CA ASP A 97 13.32 1.89 -6.57
C ASP A 97 12.62 1.72 -5.21
N ILE A 98 11.31 1.96 -5.15
CA ILE A 98 10.50 1.78 -3.93
C ILE A 98 10.39 0.29 -3.61
N VAL A 99 10.03 -0.54 -4.59
CA VAL A 99 9.88 -1.99 -4.42
C VAL A 99 11.18 -2.61 -3.91
N ALA A 100 12.32 -2.26 -4.50
CA ALA A 100 13.63 -2.76 -4.09
C ALA A 100 13.95 -2.36 -2.64
N ALA A 101 13.79 -1.07 -2.29
CA ALA A 101 14.07 -0.60 -0.94
C ALA A 101 13.17 -1.29 0.11
N VAL A 102 11.87 -1.43 -0.18
CA VAL A 102 10.92 -2.07 0.73
C VAL A 102 11.22 -3.56 0.87
N LYS A 103 11.50 -4.29 -0.22
CA LYS A 103 11.92 -5.71 -0.17
C LYS A 103 13.20 -5.90 0.64
N GLU A 104 14.15 -4.97 0.54
CA GLU A 104 15.41 -5.04 1.28
C GLU A 104 15.21 -4.82 2.80
N LYS A 105 14.30 -3.93 3.21
CA LYS A 105 14.23 -3.44 4.61
C LYS A 105 12.98 -3.84 5.39
N ALA A 106 11.89 -4.27 4.75
CA ALA A 106 10.62 -4.51 5.43
C ALA A 106 10.66 -5.73 6.37
N GLY A 107 11.43 -6.77 6.01
CA GLY A 107 11.52 -8.02 6.80
C GLY A 107 10.23 -8.84 6.84
N VAL A 108 9.26 -8.53 5.99
CA VAL A 108 7.94 -9.17 5.87
C VAL A 108 7.60 -9.35 4.38
N GLU A 109 6.52 -10.06 4.06
CA GLU A 109 6.10 -10.24 2.67
C GLU A 109 5.81 -8.88 2.02
N VAL A 110 6.31 -8.68 0.79
CA VAL A 110 6.04 -7.47 0.00
C VAL A 110 5.23 -7.87 -1.22
N ILE A 111 4.03 -7.31 -1.32
CA ILE A 111 3.04 -7.65 -2.33
C ILE A 111 2.88 -6.44 -3.26
N GLU A 112 3.01 -6.67 -4.55
CA GLU A 112 2.94 -5.61 -5.56
C GLU A 112 1.50 -5.44 -6.05
N GLY A 113 0.82 -4.41 -5.56
CA GLY A 113 -0.55 -4.05 -5.93
C GLY A 113 -1.52 -4.03 -4.74
N SER A 114 -2.71 -3.49 -4.99
CA SER A 114 -3.83 -3.53 -4.05
C SER A 114 -5.15 -3.79 -4.78
N HIS A 115 -5.95 -2.76 -5.02
CA HIS A 115 -7.23 -2.88 -5.73
C HIS A 115 -7.05 -2.96 -7.25
N PRO A 116 -7.98 -3.58 -7.99
CA PRO A 116 -7.95 -3.63 -9.45
C PRO A 116 -8.53 -2.37 -10.12
N TYR A 117 -9.29 -1.55 -9.38
CA TYR A 117 -10.06 -0.44 -9.93
C TYR A 117 -9.20 0.62 -10.64
N ALA A 118 -9.37 0.74 -11.96
CA ALA A 118 -8.94 1.87 -12.76
C ALA A 118 -10.14 2.33 -13.60
N PRO A 119 -10.35 3.64 -13.81
CA PRO A 119 -11.41 4.10 -14.70
C PRO A 119 -11.23 3.47 -16.08
N PRO A 120 -12.23 2.73 -16.61
CA PRO A 120 -12.12 2.11 -17.94
C PRO A 120 -12.08 3.17 -19.05
N ALA A 121 -12.75 4.31 -18.82
CA ALA A 121 -12.70 5.47 -19.67
C ALA A 121 -13.01 6.75 -18.90
N VAL A 122 -12.52 7.89 -19.40
CA VAL A 122 -12.69 9.21 -18.78
C VAL A 122 -13.81 10.02 -19.47
N PHE A 123 -14.03 9.82 -20.77
CA PHE A 123 -15.00 10.59 -21.56
C PHE A 123 -16.01 9.73 -22.35
N GLY A 124 -16.32 8.52 -21.87
CA GLY A 124 -17.36 7.66 -22.47
C GLY A 124 -16.98 6.18 -22.48
N SER A 125 -17.97 5.30 -22.38
CA SER A 125 -17.83 3.83 -22.39
C SER A 125 -17.22 3.29 -23.68
#